data_AF-A0A933C1Q6-F1
#
_entry.id   AF-A0A933C1Q6-F1
#
_cell.length_a   1.000
_cell.length_b   1.000
_cell.length_c   1.000
_cell.angle_alpha   90.00
_cell.angle_beta   90.00
_cell.angle_gamma   90.00
#
_symmetry.space_group_name_H-M   'P 1'
#
loop_
_entity.id
_entity.type
_entity.pdbx_description
1 polymer ?
#
loop_
_entity_poly.entity_id
_entity_poly.type
_entity_poly.pdbx_seq_one_letter_code
_entity_poly.pdbx_strand_id
1 'polypeptide(L)'
;MRFAAVLAALPIVLVLQAGPGNGKFDPESDRAVREAVRVELQEAAAPAPLAGMSATRLFALRPLDERKLGRQAATPEYHQFRHRCAACHELPDPALHGPAEWGRVVERMRANMNAAGILPLQDPERDAILRFLRRNVGQARE
;
A
#
# COMPACT_ATOMS: atom_id res chain seq x y z
N MET A 1 -25.99 -29.50 -29.72
CA MET A 1 -24.76 -28.85 -30.21
C MET A 1 -25.10 -27.51 -30.82
N ARG A 2 -24.61 -26.41 -30.23
CA ARG A 2 -24.22 -25.14 -30.88
C ARG A 2 -23.81 -24.15 -29.78
N PHE A 3 -22.51 -24.15 -29.47
CA PHE A 3 -21.86 -23.10 -28.67
C PHE A 3 -21.79 -21.83 -29.54
N ALA A 4 -22.45 -20.76 -29.12
CA ALA A 4 -22.23 -19.44 -29.69
C ALA A 4 -21.01 -18.84 -28.97
N ALA A 5 -19.88 -18.81 -29.66
CA ALA A 5 -18.68 -18.11 -29.22
C ALA A 5 -18.94 -16.60 -29.28
N VAL A 6 -19.12 -15.97 -28.13
CA VAL A 6 -19.04 -14.51 -28.02
C VAL A 6 -17.55 -14.17 -28.00
N LEU A 7 -17.00 -13.90 -29.19
CA LEU A 7 -15.70 -13.26 -29.33
C LEU A 7 -15.83 -11.84 -28.79
N ALA A 8 -15.44 -11.63 -27.54
CA ALA A 8 -15.22 -10.31 -27.00
C ALA A 8 -14.05 -9.68 -27.76
N ALA A 9 -14.37 -8.75 -28.67
CA ALA A 9 -13.38 -7.88 -29.27
C ALA A 9 -12.85 -6.95 -28.16
N LEU A 10 -11.70 -7.30 -27.59
CA LEU A 10 -10.85 -6.36 -26.88
C LEU A 10 -10.48 -5.24 -27.86
N PRO A 11 -10.80 -3.97 -27.61
CA PRO A 11 -10.20 -2.91 -28.39
C PRO A 11 -8.74 -2.86 -27.99
N ILE A 12 -7.88 -3.44 -28.83
CA ILE A 12 -6.46 -3.15 -28.83
C ILE A 12 -6.37 -1.66 -29.20
N VAL A 13 -6.29 -0.79 -28.18
CA VAL A 13 -5.94 0.62 -28.38
C VAL A 13 -4.46 0.62 -28.74
N LEU A 14 -4.18 0.41 -30.02
CA LEU A 14 -2.86 0.61 -30.60
C LEU A 14 -2.62 2.13 -30.62
N VAL A 15 -2.08 2.67 -29.54
CA VAL A 15 -1.56 4.04 -29.52
C VAL A 15 -0.32 4.05 -30.40
N LEU A 16 -0.50 4.36 -31.68
CA LEU A 16 0.56 4.63 -32.62
C LEU A 16 1.22 5.95 -32.20
N GLN A 17 2.23 5.89 -31.33
CA GLN A 17 3.09 7.04 -31.05
C GLN A 17 3.93 7.33 -32.29
N ALA A 18 3.51 8.35 -33.06
CA ALA A 18 4.45 9.09 -33.90
C ALA A 18 5.44 9.81 -32.98
N GLY A 19 6.73 9.64 -33.26
CA GLY A 19 7.85 9.98 -32.38
C GLY A 19 8.14 11.48 -32.18
N PRO A 20 9.42 11.83 -31.99
CA PRO A 20 9.92 12.61 -30.87
C PRO A 20 9.62 14.11 -31.03
N GLY A 21 8.62 14.60 -30.29
CA GLY A 21 8.24 16.02 -30.28
C GLY A 21 8.29 16.59 -28.87
N ASN A 22 9.30 17.42 -28.60
CA ASN A 22 9.42 18.46 -27.57
C ASN A 22 8.25 18.70 -26.57
N GLY A 23 7.82 17.72 -25.77
CA GLY A 23 7.28 17.88 -24.41
C GLY A 23 6.29 19.01 -24.13
N LYS A 24 5.46 19.43 -25.10
CA LYS A 24 4.44 20.45 -24.86
C LYS A 24 3.22 19.74 -24.27
N PHE A 25 2.94 20.05 -23.02
CA PHE A 25 1.72 19.64 -22.34
C PHE A 25 0.50 20.16 -23.11
N ASP A 26 -0.29 19.23 -23.64
CA ASP A 26 -1.61 19.51 -24.21
C ASP A 26 -2.70 19.20 -23.17
N PRO A 27 -3.39 20.22 -22.64
CA PRO A 27 -4.39 20.05 -21.58
C PRO A 27 -5.63 19.27 -22.02
N GLU A 28 -5.93 19.21 -23.33
CA GLU A 28 -7.08 18.46 -23.83
C GLU A 28 -6.77 16.97 -23.90
N SER A 29 -5.62 16.61 -24.47
CA SER A 29 -5.10 15.24 -24.45
C SER A 29 -4.88 14.72 -23.02
N ASP A 30 -4.31 15.53 -22.11
CA ASP A 30 -4.15 15.14 -20.70
C ASP A 30 -5.50 14.87 -20.02
N ARG A 31 -6.50 15.72 -20.27
CA ARG A 31 -7.87 15.52 -19.76
C ARG A 31 -8.47 14.23 -20.31
N ALA A 32 -8.31 13.96 -21.60
CA ALA A 32 -8.84 12.77 -22.24
C ALA A 32 -8.18 11.49 -21.69
N VAL A 33 -6.87 11.50 -21.50
CA VAL A 33 -6.12 10.38 -20.88
C VAL A 33 -6.58 10.16 -19.44
N ARG A 34 -6.73 11.22 -18.64
CA ARG A 34 -7.20 11.13 -17.25
C ARG A 34 -8.63 10.64 -17.14
N GLU A 35 -9.49 11.04 -18.07
CA GLU A 35 -10.87 10.56 -18.11
C GLU A 35 -10.92 9.09 -18.54
N ALA A 36 -10.13 8.68 -19.54
CA ALA A 36 -10.04 7.27 -19.93
C ALA A 36 -9.53 6.39 -18.78
N VAL A 37 -8.48 6.81 -18.08
CA VAL A 37 -7.97 6.11 -16.89
C VAL A 37 -9.01 6.08 -15.77
N ARG A 38 -9.77 7.16 -15.56
CA ARG A 38 -10.86 7.21 -14.57
C ARG A 38 -11.96 6.20 -14.91
N VAL A 39 -12.38 6.14 -16.17
CA VAL A 39 -13.42 5.22 -16.63
C VAL A 39 -12.97 3.77 -16.47
N GLU A 40 -11.74 3.42 -16.87
CA GLU A 40 -11.19 2.08 -16.67
C GLU A 40 -11.11 1.69 -15.19
N LEU A 41 -10.70 2.62 -14.31
CA LEU A 41 -10.67 2.38 -12.86
C LEU A 41 -12.08 2.17 -12.27
N GLN A 42 -13.11 2.82 -12.82
CA GLN A 42 -14.49 2.66 -12.38
C GLN A 42 -15.10 1.34 -12.88
N GLU A 43 -14.76 0.90 -14.09
CA GLU A 43 -15.26 -0.34 -14.67
C GLU A 43 -14.55 -1.59 -14.14
N ALA A 44 -13.27 -1.47 -13.74
CA ALA A 44 -12.53 -2.54 -13.07
C ALA A 44 -13.02 -2.81 -11.62
N ALA A 45 -13.91 -1.98 -11.08
CA ALA A 45 -14.42 -2.10 -9.71
C ALA A 45 -15.57 -3.12 -9.58
N ALA A 46 -15.29 -4.39 -9.88
CA ALA A 46 -16.01 -5.48 -9.23
C ALA A 46 -15.25 -5.84 -7.95
N PRO A 47 -15.75 -5.53 -6.74
CA PRO A 47 -15.00 -5.84 -5.53
C PRO A 47 -15.00 -7.36 -5.30
N ALA A 48 -13.82 -7.97 -5.36
CA ALA A 48 -13.56 -9.19 -4.61
C ALA A 48 -13.87 -8.89 -3.13
N PRO A 49 -14.70 -9.69 -2.43
CA PRO A 49 -15.24 -9.31 -1.12
C PRO A 49 -14.22 -9.30 0.03
N LEU A 50 -12.91 -9.39 -0.26
CA LEU A 50 -11.83 -9.35 0.74
C LEU A 50 -10.70 -8.36 0.39
N ALA A 51 -10.74 -7.72 -0.77
CA ALA A 51 -9.80 -6.66 -1.13
C ALA A 51 -10.43 -5.30 -0.78
N GLY A 52 -10.30 -4.85 0.48
CA GLY A 52 -10.75 -3.50 0.85
C GLY A 52 -11.26 -3.32 2.28
N MET A 53 -11.44 -4.40 3.05
CA MET A 53 -11.67 -4.25 4.49
C MET A 53 -10.33 -4.06 5.20
N SER A 54 -9.94 -2.81 5.40
CA SER A 54 -8.83 -2.49 6.28
C SER A 54 -9.08 -3.13 7.65
N ALA A 55 -8.09 -3.85 8.18
CA ALA A 55 -8.17 -4.52 9.48
C ALA A 55 -8.63 -3.56 10.59
N THR A 56 -8.39 -2.26 10.44
CA THR A 56 -8.93 -1.20 11.30
C THR A 56 -10.45 -1.18 11.41
N ARG A 57 -11.19 -1.43 10.32
CA ARG A 57 -12.66 -1.45 10.34
C ARG A 57 -13.23 -2.74 10.92
N LEU A 58 -12.56 -3.86 10.68
CA LEU A 58 -12.96 -5.18 11.18
C LEU A 58 -12.62 -5.37 12.67
N PHE A 59 -11.50 -4.81 13.13
CA PHE A 59 -11.01 -5.00 14.50
C PHE A 59 -11.02 -3.71 15.32
N ALA A 60 -11.67 -2.65 14.83
CA ALA A 60 -11.71 -1.32 15.47
C ALA A 60 -10.31 -0.79 15.86
N LEU A 61 -9.26 -1.15 15.11
CA LEU A 61 -7.92 -0.66 15.38
C LEU A 61 -7.87 0.83 15.04
N ARG A 62 -7.32 1.63 15.96
CA ARG A 62 -7.07 3.05 15.71
C ARG A 62 -5.79 3.19 14.88
N PRO A 63 -5.81 3.92 13.75
CA PRO A 63 -4.60 4.27 13.02
C PRO A 63 -3.60 5.02 13.91
N LEU A 64 -2.30 4.87 13.65
CA LEU A 64 -1.28 5.64 14.34
C LEU A 64 -1.47 7.15 14.09
N ASP A 65 -1.59 7.95 15.15
CA ASP A 65 -1.45 9.41 15.04
C ASP A 65 0.04 9.78 14.99
N GLU A 66 0.57 9.89 13.78
CA GLU A 66 1.99 10.17 13.55
C GLU A 66 2.45 11.52 14.13
N ARG A 67 1.54 12.47 14.39
CA ARG A 67 1.90 13.76 15.02
C ARG A 67 2.42 13.58 16.44
N LYS A 68 1.98 12.51 17.14
CA LYS A 68 2.38 12.22 18.52
C LYS A 68 3.81 11.67 18.62
N LEU A 69 4.39 11.22 17.50
CA LEU A 69 5.76 10.70 17.46
C LEU A 69 6.83 11.79 17.63
N GLY A 70 6.47 13.07 17.45
CA GLY A 70 7.40 14.19 17.59
C GLY A 70 8.69 14.00 16.77
N ARG A 71 9.86 14.10 17.43
CA ARG A 71 11.17 13.91 16.78
C ARG A 71 11.37 12.52 16.18
N GLN A 72 10.64 11.51 16.63
CA GLN A 72 10.79 10.14 16.13
C GLN A 72 10.31 10.02 14.68
N ALA A 73 9.37 10.87 14.24
CA ALA A 73 8.88 10.93 12.86
C ALA A 73 9.90 11.45 11.83
N ALA A 74 11.11 11.82 12.26
CA ALA A 74 12.20 12.24 11.38
C ALA A 74 13.38 11.24 11.36
N THR A 75 13.25 10.10 12.05
CA THR A 75 14.34 9.13 12.16
C THR A 75 14.38 8.19 10.94
N PRO A 76 15.56 7.70 10.52
CA PRO A 76 15.66 6.68 9.50
C PRO A 76 14.84 5.42 9.81
N GLU A 77 14.78 5.03 11.09
CA GLU A 77 13.98 3.87 11.51
C GLU A 77 12.48 4.09 11.33
N TYR A 78 11.98 5.29 11.60
CA TYR A 78 10.60 5.64 11.30
C TYR A 78 10.31 5.60 9.79
N HIS A 79 11.22 6.10 8.96
CA HIS A 79 11.02 6.05 7.50
C HIS A 79 10.95 4.61 6.99
N GLN A 80 11.78 3.72 7.52
CA GLN A 80 11.70 2.29 7.20
C GLN A 80 10.41 1.66 7.70
N PHE A 81 10.01 1.96 8.93
CA PHE A 81 8.73 1.53 9.48
C PHE A 81 7.56 1.99 8.62
N ARG A 82 7.46 3.28 8.31
CA ARG A 82 6.38 3.85 7.51
C ARG A 82 6.34 3.25 6.12
N HIS A 83 7.48 3.20 5.43
CA HIS A 83 7.55 2.71 4.05
C HIS A 83 7.17 1.23 3.94
N ARG A 84 7.66 0.38 4.85
CA ARG A 84 7.43 -1.06 4.77
C ARG A 84 6.07 -1.46 5.35
N CYS A 85 5.63 -0.88 6.46
CA CYS A 85 4.40 -1.27 7.14
C CYS A 85 3.13 -0.65 6.52
N ALA A 86 3.23 0.52 5.88
CA ALA A 86 2.08 1.13 5.17
C ALA A 86 1.88 0.58 3.74
N ALA A 87 2.74 -0.33 3.27
CA ALA A 87 2.73 -0.78 1.88
C ALA A 87 1.45 -1.56 1.50
N CYS A 88 0.77 -2.16 2.47
CA CYS A 88 -0.39 -3.03 2.21
C CYS A 88 -1.64 -2.62 2.98
N HIS A 89 -1.49 -1.98 4.13
CA HIS A 89 -2.59 -1.54 4.99
C HIS A 89 -2.14 -0.40 5.90
N GLU A 90 -3.07 0.12 6.71
CA GLU A 90 -2.81 1.20 7.67
C GLU A 90 -1.63 0.91 8.62
N LEU A 91 -0.95 1.97 9.05
CA LEU A 91 0.23 1.89 9.89
C LEU A 91 -0.13 1.44 11.32
N PRO A 92 0.54 0.42 11.89
CA PRO A 92 0.21 -0.05 13.22
C PRO A 92 0.69 0.93 14.30
N ASP A 93 -0.14 1.18 15.31
CA ASP A 93 0.28 1.97 16.48
C ASP A 93 1.28 1.16 17.34
N PRO A 94 2.50 1.68 17.65
CA PRO A 94 3.48 1.03 18.52
C PRO A 94 2.94 0.63 19.90
N ALA A 95 1.86 1.25 20.37
CA ALA A 95 1.18 0.93 21.62
C ALA A 95 0.21 -0.27 21.54
N LEU A 96 0.03 -0.90 20.37
CA LEU A 96 -0.80 -2.10 20.22
C LEU A 96 -0.18 -3.36 20.86
N HIS A 97 1.14 -3.38 21.02
CA HIS A 97 1.86 -4.52 21.57
C HIS A 97 2.96 -4.06 22.53
N GLY A 98 3.32 -4.93 23.48
CA GLY A 98 4.47 -4.73 24.36
C GLY A 98 5.81 -4.85 23.60
N PRO A 99 6.92 -4.31 24.14
CA PRO A 99 8.22 -4.32 23.46
C PRO A 99 8.73 -5.72 23.07
N ALA A 100 8.46 -6.72 23.91
CA ALA A 100 8.86 -8.11 23.66
C ALA A 100 8.01 -8.78 22.55
N GLU A 101 6.75 -8.37 22.40
CA GLU A 101 5.80 -8.98 21.48
C GLU A 101 6.03 -8.56 20.03
N TRP A 102 6.52 -7.34 19.82
CA TRP A 102 6.78 -6.78 18.48
C TRP A 102 7.68 -7.67 17.61
N GLY A 103 8.61 -8.41 18.21
CA GLY A 103 9.45 -9.37 17.49
C GLY A 103 8.63 -10.39 16.70
N ARG A 104 7.63 -10.99 17.35
CA ARG A 104 6.73 -11.98 16.73
C ARG A 104 5.82 -11.36 15.67
N VAL A 105 5.35 -10.13 15.92
CA VAL A 105 4.45 -9.41 15.01
C VAL A 105 5.16 -9.06 13.70
N VAL A 106 6.37 -8.52 13.78
CA VAL A 106 7.17 -8.18 12.59
C VAL A 106 7.56 -9.43 11.81
N GLU A 107 7.86 -10.54 12.49
CA GLU A 107 8.16 -11.81 11.80
C GLU A 107 6.95 -12.36 11.04
N ARG A 108 5.75 -12.28 11.63
CA ARG A 108 4.51 -12.63 10.94
C ARG A 108 4.25 -11.73 9.73
N MET A 109 4.49 -10.42 9.86
CA MET A 109 4.40 -9.49 8.73
C MET A 109 5.36 -9.90 7.61
N ARG A 110 6.62 -10.20 7.94
CA ARG A 110 7.64 -10.65 6.97
C ARG A 110 7.19 -11.91 6.22
N ALA A 111 6.64 -12.89 6.93
CA ALA A 111 6.08 -14.10 6.32
C ALA A 111 4.87 -13.80 5.41
N ASN A 112 3.98 -12.90 5.85
CA ASN A 112 2.81 -12.49 5.06
C ASN A 112 3.20 -11.75 3.78
N MET A 113 4.24 -10.91 3.81
CA MET A 113 4.77 -10.24 2.61
C MET A 113 5.23 -11.28 1.59
N ASN A 114 5.99 -12.28 2.03
CA ASN A 114 6.44 -13.37 1.17
C ASN A 114 5.28 -14.12 0.53
N ALA A 115 4.27 -14.49 1.33
CA ALA A 115 3.08 -15.18 0.86
C ALA A 115 2.27 -14.37 -0.16
N ALA A 116 2.31 -13.03 -0.05
CA ALA A 116 1.66 -12.10 -0.99
C ALA A 116 2.51 -11.79 -2.24
N GLY A 117 3.69 -12.41 -2.39
CA GLY A 117 4.60 -12.12 -3.52
C GLY A 117 5.32 -10.78 -3.41
N ILE A 118 5.33 -10.16 -2.23
CA ILE A 118 6.03 -8.91 -1.95
C ILE A 118 7.40 -9.25 -1.37
N LEU A 119 8.45 -8.56 -1.84
CA LEU A 119 9.80 -8.74 -1.31
C LEU A 119 9.80 -8.61 0.22
N PRO A 120 10.15 -9.66 0.99
CA PRO A 120 10.10 -9.64 2.43
C PRO A 120 11.09 -8.64 3.04
N LEU A 121 10.87 -8.26 4.29
CA LEU A 121 11.82 -7.44 5.05
C LEU A 121 13.20 -8.10 5.07
N GLN A 122 14.21 -7.36 4.66
CA GLN A 122 15.60 -7.76 4.86
C GLN A 122 15.98 -7.58 6.33
N ASP A 123 16.99 -8.32 6.81
CA ASP A 123 17.38 -8.28 8.23
C ASP A 123 17.69 -6.86 8.75
N PRO A 124 18.42 -5.99 8.03
CA PRO A 124 18.65 -4.62 8.48
C PRO A 124 17.36 -3.78 8.57
N GLU A 125 16.42 -3.98 7.66
CA GLU A 125 15.11 -3.30 7.67
C GLU A 125 14.29 -3.77 8.87
N ARG A 126 14.20 -5.08 9.07
CA ARG A 126 13.52 -5.69 10.22
C ARG A 126 14.06 -5.12 11.53
N ASP A 127 15.37 -5.04 11.68
CA ASP A 127 15.99 -4.58 12.92
C ASP A 127 15.75 -3.09 13.17
N ALA A 128 15.77 -2.26 12.12
CA ALA A 128 15.40 -0.84 12.21
C ALA A 128 13.94 -0.67 12.67
N ILE A 129 13.03 -1.41 12.04
CA ILE A 129 11.60 -1.40 12.37
C ILE A 129 11.37 -1.85 13.83
N LEU A 130 12.04 -2.91 14.27
CA LEU A 130 11.93 -3.39 15.66
C LEU A 130 12.48 -2.38 16.67
N ARG A 131 13.59 -1.70 16.36
CA ARG A 131 14.11 -0.63 17.21
C ARG A 131 13.09 0.51 17.34
N PHE A 132 12.47 0.92 16.23
CA PHE A 132 11.45 1.96 16.24
C PHE A 132 10.24 1.57 17.09
N LEU A 133 9.63 0.41 16.82
CA LEU A 133 8.42 -0.05 17.51
C LEU A 133 8.64 -0.20 19.02
N ARG A 134 9.77 -0.80 19.43
CA ARG A 134 10.11 -0.99 20.85
C ARG A 134 10.35 0.32 21.58
N ARG A 135 10.99 1.30 20.94
CA ARG A 135 11.26 2.62 21.54
C ARG A 135 9.99 3.44 21.73
N ASN A 136 8.98 3.24 20.87
CA ASN A 136 7.81 4.09 20.80
C ASN A 136 6.56 3.49 21.48
N VAL A 137 6.70 2.36 22.18
CA VAL A 137 5.58 1.80 22.97
C VAL A 137 5.08 2.86 23.96
N GLY A 138 3.79 3.19 23.88
CA GLY A 138 3.13 4.17 24.74
C GLY A 138 3.13 5.61 24.24
N GLN A 139 3.89 5.97 23.20
CA GLN A 139 3.98 7.36 22.74
C GLN A 139 2.76 7.85 21.92
N ALA A 140 1.86 6.96 21.53
CA ALA A 140 0.64 7.32 20.79
C ALA A 140 -0.63 7.39 21.67
N ARG A 141 -0.55 7.00 22.94
CA ARG A 141 -1.66 7.01 23.90
C ARG A 141 -1.66 8.31 24.71
N GLU A 142 -2.39 9.30 24.20
CA GLU A 142 -2.99 10.48 24.88
C GLU A 142 -3.53 11.42 23.81
#